data_AF-X8DIX2-F1
#
_entry.id   AF-X8DIX2-F1
#
_cell.length_a   1.000
_cell.length_b   1.000
_cell.length_c   1.000
_cell.angle_alpha   90.00
_cell.angle_beta   90.00
_cell.angle_gamma   90.00
#
_symmetry.space_group_name_H-M   'P 1'
#
loop_
_entity.id
_entity.type
_entity.pdbx_description
1 polymer ?
#
loop_
_entity_poly.entity_id
_entity_poly.type
_entity_poly.pdbx_seq_one_letter_code
_entity_poly.pdbx_strand_id
1 'polypeptide(L)'
;MPHDGNERAPQRIARLVAVVAGIAGLLLCSVIPLLPVRQTTATILWPQGTAADGHVTGITAPLVSGAPRALDISIPCAASATLPADGGLVLSTLPSDGFQTGKSGLFVRANKDTVVVAFRDSVAAVAPRPAVAAGVCRVLHIWATNAGVGADFVGIPGAVGTLAPEKKPQVGGIFTELKTAPQPGFRLVSTSTPGSSRPPPPSRRPPWPWPC
;
A
#
# COMPACT_ATOMS: atom_id res chain seq x y z
N MET A 1 -45.09 41.81 50.77
CA MET A 1 -43.98 40.83 50.86
C MET A 1 -43.03 41.13 49.71
N PRO A 2 -41.76 41.52 49.95
CA PRO A 2 -40.82 41.76 48.87
C PRO A 2 -39.99 40.50 48.61
N HIS A 3 -40.18 39.86 47.45
CA HIS A 3 -39.26 38.88 46.89
C HIS A 3 -38.53 39.58 45.74
N ASP A 4 -37.35 40.17 45.94
CA ASP A 4 -36.60 40.78 44.82
C ASP A 4 -35.09 41.00 45.10
N GLY A 5 -34.50 40.21 46.00
CA GLY A 5 -33.06 40.27 46.28
C GLY A 5 -32.28 39.08 45.71
N ASN A 6 -32.90 37.89 45.71
CA ASN A 6 -32.19 36.62 45.57
C ASN A 6 -32.22 36.04 44.14
N GLU A 7 -32.93 36.64 43.19
CA GLU A 7 -33.02 36.15 41.79
C GLU A 7 -31.95 36.73 40.85
N ARG A 8 -31.31 37.84 41.21
CA ARG A 8 -30.23 38.45 40.40
C ARG A 8 -28.89 37.70 40.51
N ALA A 9 -28.61 37.12 41.68
CA ALA A 9 -27.41 36.32 41.92
C ALA A 9 -27.39 35.02 41.07
N PRO A 10 -28.44 34.18 41.04
CA PRO A 10 -28.46 32.96 40.24
C PRO A 10 -28.40 33.25 38.74
N GLN A 11 -28.96 34.35 38.25
CA GLN A 11 -28.87 34.72 36.83
C GLN A 11 -27.45 35.13 36.41
N ARG A 12 -26.71 35.86 37.26
CA ARG A 12 -25.29 36.18 36.97
C ARG A 12 -24.41 34.93 36.99
N ILE A 13 -24.66 34.03 37.94
CA ILE A 13 -23.96 32.74 38.04
C ILE A 13 -24.26 31.88 36.80
N ALA A 14 -25.53 31.75 36.42
CA ALA A 14 -25.93 30.98 35.23
C ALA A 14 -25.30 31.52 33.94
N ARG A 15 -25.22 32.85 33.78
CA ARG A 15 -24.58 33.48 32.62
C ARG A 15 -23.07 33.26 32.58
N LEU A 16 -22.40 33.32 33.73
CA LEU A 16 -20.97 32.99 33.86
C LEU A 16 -20.70 31.53 33.52
N VAL A 17 -21.50 30.61 34.07
CA VAL A 17 -21.38 29.17 33.81
C VAL A 17 -21.58 28.87 32.32
N ALA A 18 -22.58 29.50 31.66
CA ALA A 18 -22.82 29.30 30.23
C ALA A 18 -21.64 29.75 29.34
N VAL A 19 -21.04 30.90 29.65
CA VAL A 19 -19.88 31.42 28.90
C VAL A 19 -18.66 30.54 29.12
N VAL A 20 -18.37 30.16 30.36
CA VAL A 20 -17.23 29.30 30.69
C VAL A 20 -17.39 27.92 30.06
N ALA A 21 -18.60 27.33 30.12
CA ALA A 21 -18.88 26.03 29.50
C ALA A 21 -18.80 26.08 27.97
N GLY A 22 -19.27 27.16 27.33
CA GLY A 22 -19.17 27.34 25.88
C GLY A 22 -17.73 27.49 25.40
N ILE A 23 -16.92 28.31 26.09
CA ILE A 23 -15.49 28.47 25.77
C ILE A 23 -14.73 27.16 26.02
N ALA A 24 -14.98 26.49 27.14
CA ALA A 24 -14.36 25.21 27.44
C ALA A 24 -14.71 24.15 26.38
N GLY A 25 -15.97 24.09 25.93
CA GLY A 25 -16.42 23.18 24.87
C GLY A 25 -15.75 23.47 23.53
N LEU A 26 -15.68 24.74 23.13
CA LEU A 26 -15.01 25.16 21.89
C LEU A 26 -13.52 24.79 21.90
N LEU A 27 -12.83 25.06 23.02
CA LEU A 27 -11.43 24.70 23.19
C LEU A 27 -11.25 23.19 23.13
N LEU A 28 -12.09 22.40 23.82
CA LEU A 28 -12.01 20.95 23.77
C LEU A 28 -12.25 20.40 22.36
N CYS A 29 -13.30 20.82 21.66
CA CYS A 29 -13.58 20.34 20.29
C CYS A 29 -12.45 20.78 19.31
N SER A 30 -11.81 21.92 19.52
CA SER A 30 -10.69 22.39 18.69
C SER A 30 -9.40 21.58 18.87
N VAL A 31 -9.18 21.02 20.07
CA VAL A 31 -7.98 20.22 20.35
C VAL A 31 -8.14 18.79 19.81
N ILE A 32 -9.36 18.24 19.75
CA ILE A 32 -9.66 16.88 19.25
C ILE A 32 -8.95 16.52 17.92
N PRO A 33 -8.97 17.34 16.84
CA PRO A 33 -8.28 17.00 15.59
C PRO A 33 -6.74 17.01 15.68
N LEU A 34 -6.16 17.62 16.73
CA LEU A 34 -4.71 17.62 16.98
C LEU A 34 -4.26 16.47 17.88
N LEU A 35 -5.18 15.69 18.47
CA LEU A 35 -4.78 14.55 19.28
C LEU A 35 -4.12 13.46 18.41
N PRO A 36 -3.06 12.82 18.90
CA PRO A 36 -2.36 11.77 18.17
C PRO A 36 -3.27 10.54 18.00
N VAL A 37 -3.55 10.18 16.75
CA VAL A 37 -4.26 8.96 16.40
C VAL A 37 -3.30 7.81 16.15
N ARG A 38 -3.74 6.58 16.42
CA ARG A 38 -3.00 5.37 16.04
C ARG A 38 -3.47 4.93 14.66
N GLN A 39 -2.58 5.06 13.68
CA GLN A 39 -2.82 4.65 12.31
C GLN A 39 -2.44 3.18 12.13
N THR A 40 -3.42 2.33 11.84
CA THR A 40 -3.15 0.92 11.53
C THR A 40 -2.52 0.85 10.15
N THR A 41 -1.41 0.13 10.01
CA THR A 41 -0.73 -0.07 8.73
C THR A 41 -0.84 -1.55 8.36
N ALA A 42 -1.43 -1.85 7.20
CA ALA A 42 -1.51 -3.21 6.69
C ALA A 42 -0.31 -3.46 5.76
N THR A 43 0.49 -4.46 6.11
CA THR A 43 1.61 -4.93 5.30
C THR A 43 1.29 -6.31 4.75
N ILE A 44 1.20 -6.44 3.43
CA ILE A 44 1.08 -7.75 2.78
C ILE A 44 2.49 -8.21 2.44
N LEU A 45 2.89 -9.34 3.03
CA LEU A 45 4.13 -10.04 2.71
C LEU A 45 3.79 -11.14 1.70
N TRP A 46 4.59 -11.29 0.66
CA TRP A 46 4.51 -12.44 -0.24
C TRP A 46 5.93 -12.99 -0.45
N PRO A 47 6.10 -14.33 -0.40
CA PRO A 47 5.07 -15.37 -0.43
C PRO A 47 4.48 -15.79 0.93
N GLN A 48 3.22 -16.23 0.99
CA GLN A 48 2.52 -16.69 2.21
C GLN A 48 2.21 -18.19 2.23
N GLY A 49 2.47 -18.89 1.12
CA GLY A 49 2.22 -20.32 1.01
C GLY A 49 2.85 -20.91 -0.24
N THR A 50 2.92 -22.23 -0.27
CA THR A 50 3.26 -23.04 -1.45
C THR A 50 2.01 -23.73 -1.95
N ALA A 51 1.81 -23.80 -3.27
CA ALA A 51 0.79 -24.66 -3.85
C ALA A 51 1.13 -26.14 -3.60
N ALA A 52 0.16 -27.02 -3.84
CA ALA A 52 0.31 -28.47 -3.65
C ALA A 52 1.42 -29.10 -4.51
N ASP A 53 1.89 -28.38 -5.52
CA ASP A 53 3.02 -28.70 -6.41
C ASP A 53 4.39 -28.16 -5.92
N GLY A 54 4.41 -27.48 -4.76
CA GLY A 54 5.61 -26.88 -4.17
C GLY A 54 6.00 -25.51 -4.75
N HIS A 55 5.16 -24.93 -5.61
CA HIS A 55 5.44 -23.63 -6.25
C HIS A 55 4.85 -22.44 -5.49
N VAL A 56 5.34 -21.23 -5.77
CA VAL A 56 4.81 -20.01 -5.14
C VAL A 56 3.40 -19.70 -5.66
N THR A 57 2.44 -19.50 -4.76
CA THR A 57 1.05 -19.18 -5.13
C THR A 57 0.82 -17.67 -5.27
N GLY A 58 0.01 -17.28 -6.24
CA GLY A 58 -0.57 -15.94 -6.26
C GLY A 58 -1.51 -15.72 -5.06
N ILE A 59 -1.66 -14.48 -4.62
CA ILE A 59 -2.60 -14.09 -3.56
C ILE A 59 -3.55 -13.05 -4.11
N THR A 60 -4.84 -13.32 -4.03
CA THR A 60 -5.87 -12.32 -4.30
C THR A 60 -6.10 -11.51 -3.04
N ALA A 61 -5.63 -10.26 -3.03
CA ALA A 61 -5.82 -9.31 -1.95
C ALA A 61 -6.32 -8.00 -2.55
N PRO A 62 -7.63 -7.86 -2.81
CA PRO A 62 -8.16 -6.67 -3.42
C PRO A 62 -8.07 -5.50 -2.45
N LEU A 63 -7.14 -4.56 -2.69
CA LEU A 63 -7.06 -3.35 -1.88
C LEU A 63 -8.24 -2.44 -2.23
N VAL A 64 -9.08 -2.15 -1.23
CA VAL A 64 -10.21 -1.19 -1.35
C VAL A 64 -9.71 0.21 -1.76
N SER A 65 -8.47 0.57 -1.40
CA SER A 65 -7.86 1.87 -1.76
C SER A 65 -7.22 1.90 -3.16
N GLY A 66 -7.29 0.82 -3.93
CA GLY A 66 -6.78 0.75 -5.31
C GLY A 66 -5.25 0.68 -5.42
N ALA A 67 -4.51 1.68 -4.93
CA ALA A 67 -3.04 1.72 -4.99
C ALA A 67 -2.40 1.76 -3.59
N PRO A 68 -1.33 0.98 -3.34
CA PRO A 68 -0.64 1.00 -2.05
C PRO A 68 0.16 2.28 -1.84
N ARG A 69 0.43 2.62 -0.58
CA ARG A 69 1.27 3.77 -0.20
C ARG A 69 2.72 3.52 -0.63
N ALA A 70 3.22 2.33 -0.34
CA ALA A 70 4.50 1.83 -0.82
C ALA A 70 4.34 0.41 -1.34
N LEU A 71 5.01 0.11 -2.45
CA LEU A 71 5.17 -1.22 -3.01
C LEU A 71 6.66 -1.45 -3.22
N ASP A 72 7.16 -2.55 -2.67
CA ASP A 72 8.53 -3.00 -2.87
C ASP A 72 8.47 -4.48 -3.26
N ILE A 73 9.09 -4.85 -4.37
CA ILE A 73 9.08 -6.21 -4.90
C ILE A 73 10.50 -6.59 -5.26
N SER A 74 10.99 -7.67 -4.69
CA SER A 74 12.26 -8.30 -5.04
C SER A 74 11.99 -9.69 -5.58
N ILE A 75 12.46 -9.97 -6.81
CA ILE A 75 12.33 -11.26 -7.48
C ILE A 75 13.71 -11.71 -7.94
N PRO A 76 14.21 -12.88 -7.50
CA PRO A 76 15.44 -13.44 -8.02
C PRO A 76 15.33 -13.68 -9.54
N CYS A 77 16.29 -13.19 -10.31
CA CYS A 77 16.28 -13.34 -11.77
C CYS A 77 16.34 -14.80 -12.23
N ALA A 78 16.93 -15.69 -11.40
CA ALA A 78 16.92 -17.14 -11.61
C ALA A 78 15.50 -17.73 -11.68
N ALA A 79 14.53 -17.16 -10.95
CA ALA A 79 13.15 -17.63 -11.03
C ALA A 79 12.50 -17.28 -12.38
N SER A 80 12.81 -16.12 -12.94
CA SER A 80 12.31 -15.75 -14.28
C SER A 80 12.87 -16.64 -15.40
N ALA A 81 13.99 -17.31 -15.15
CA ALA A 81 14.58 -18.27 -16.08
C ALA A 81 13.82 -19.61 -16.13
N THR A 82 12.94 -19.92 -15.15
CA THR A 82 12.14 -21.16 -15.16
C THR A 82 10.91 -21.08 -16.07
N LEU A 83 10.63 -19.92 -16.69
CA LEU A 83 9.51 -19.77 -17.61
C LEU A 83 9.77 -20.45 -18.97
N PRO A 84 8.72 -20.92 -19.68
CA PRO A 84 8.85 -21.50 -21.02
C PRO A 84 9.46 -20.56 -22.06
N ALA A 85 10.07 -21.12 -23.10
CA ALA A 85 10.71 -20.33 -24.17
C ALA A 85 9.74 -19.39 -24.91
N ASP A 86 8.45 -19.76 -24.97
CA ASP A 86 7.39 -18.96 -25.60
C ASP A 86 7.05 -17.69 -24.81
N GLY A 87 7.55 -17.57 -23.57
CA GLY A 87 7.31 -16.43 -22.69
C GLY A 87 6.24 -16.74 -21.63
N GLY A 88 5.86 -15.70 -20.88
CA GLY A 88 4.82 -15.79 -19.85
C GLY A 88 4.83 -14.62 -18.87
N LEU A 89 3.95 -14.71 -17.88
CA LEU A 89 3.80 -13.69 -16.85
C LEU A 89 4.65 -14.00 -15.61
N VAL A 90 5.70 -13.22 -15.38
CA VAL A 90 6.52 -13.34 -14.17
C VAL A 90 5.72 -12.86 -12.96
N LEU A 91 5.11 -11.68 -13.06
CA LEU A 91 4.31 -11.09 -12.00
C LEU A 91 3.33 -10.07 -12.56
N SER A 92 2.12 -10.03 -12.00
CA SER A 92 1.16 -8.95 -12.19
C SER A 92 0.46 -8.57 -10.90
N THR A 93 0.10 -7.29 -10.75
CA THR A 93 -0.73 -6.79 -9.65
C THR A 93 -2.23 -6.84 -9.94
N LEU A 94 -2.60 -7.14 -11.18
CA LEU A 94 -3.96 -7.32 -11.66
C LEU A 94 -4.06 -8.59 -12.53
N PRO A 95 -5.23 -9.23 -12.61
CA PRO A 95 -5.43 -10.35 -13.52
C PRO A 95 -5.12 -9.97 -14.98
N SER A 96 -4.36 -10.81 -15.69
CA SER A 96 -3.93 -10.54 -17.08
C SER A 96 -5.07 -10.67 -18.09
N ASP A 97 -6.12 -11.42 -17.76
CA ASP A 97 -7.38 -11.60 -18.50
C ASP A 97 -8.43 -10.53 -18.18
N GLY A 98 -8.14 -9.62 -17.24
CA GLY A 98 -9.05 -8.55 -16.86
C GLY A 98 -9.16 -7.43 -17.90
N PHE A 99 -10.31 -6.74 -17.91
CA PHE A 99 -10.55 -5.61 -18.82
C PHE A 99 -9.61 -4.43 -18.53
N GLN A 100 -8.83 -4.01 -19.52
CA GLN A 100 -7.93 -2.84 -19.47
C GLN A 100 -6.95 -2.85 -18.27
N THR A 101 -6.58 -4.03 -17.75
CA THR A 101 -5.72 -4.12 -16.56
C THR A 101 -4.32 -3.57 -16.81
N GLY A 102 -3.80 -3.68 -18.04
CA GLY A 102 -2.52 -3.08 -18.48
C GLY A 102 -2.39 -1.58 -18.18
N LYS A 103 -3.47 -0.82 -18.37
CA LYS A 103 -3.52 0.65 -18.15
C LYS A 103 -3.41 1.07 -16.69
N SER A 104 -3.65 0.14 -15.77
CA SER A 104 -3.78 0.45 -14.34
C SER A 104 -2.81 -0.34 -13.47
N GLY A 105 -2.41 -1.54 -13.88
CA GLY A 105 -1.58 -2.46 -13.10
C GLY A 105 -0.09 -2.32 -13.38
N LEU A 106 0.67 -3.15 -12.67
CA LEU A 106 2.07 -3.47 -12.94
C LEU A 106 2.12 -4.85 -13.59
N PHE A 107 2.84 -4.97 -14.69
CA PHE A 107 3.07 -6.22 -15.40
C PHE A 107 4.56 -6.43 -15.65
N VAL A 108 5.05 -7.59 -15.23
CA VAL A 108 6.37 -8.10 -15.56
C VAL A 108 6.19 -9.27 -16.53
N ARG A 109 6.49 -9.03 -17.80
CA ARG A 109 6.32 -10.01 -18.88
C ARG A 109 7.67 -10.48 -19.39
N ALA A 110 7.87 -11.78 -19.43
CA ALA A 110 9.00 -12.38 -20.13
C ALA A 110 8.54 -12.77 -21.52
N ASN A 111 9.05 -12.11 -22.54
CA ASN A 111 8.90 -12.54 -23.93
C ASN A 111 10.00 -13.54 -24.30
N LYS A 112 10.06 -13.96 -25.56
CA LYS A 112 11.11 -14.83 -26.08
C LYS A 112 12.52 -14.26 -25.86
N ASP A 113 12.70 -12.98 -26.15
CA ASP A 113 14.04 -12.35 -26.18
C ASP A 113 14.27 -11.33 -25.05
N THR A 114 13.21 -10.80 -24.43
CA THR A 114 13.30 -9.70 -23.47
C THR A 114 12.35 -9.88 -22.29
N VAL A 115 12.75 -9.43 -21.10
CA VAL A 115 11.89 -9.25 -19.94
C VAL A 115 11.55 -7.77 -19.81
N VAL A 116 10.26 -7.43 -19.79
CA VAL A 116 9.76 -6.06 -19.76
C VAL A 116 8.98 -5.83 -18.47
N VAL A 117 9.31 -4.74 -17.78
CA VAL A 117 8.57 -4.25 -16.62
C VAL A 117 7.81 -3.00 -17.03
N ALA A 118 6.48 -3.07 -16.96
CA ALA A 118 5.60 -1.97 -17.33
C ALA A 118 4.63 -1.60 -16.21
N PHE A 119 4.48 -0.30 -15.99
CA PHE A 119 3.51 0.31 -15.09
C PHE A 119 2.52 1.13 -15.90
N ARG A 120 1.22 0.82 -15.81
CA ARG A 120 0.17 1.57 -16.53
C ARG A 120 0.50 1.75 -18.03
N ASP A 121 0.77 0.64 -18.71
CA ASP A 121 1.24 0.55 -20.11
C ASP A 121 2.51 1.37 -20.44
N SER A 122 3.26 1.84 -19.43
CA SER A 122 4.51 2.57 -19.60
C SER A 122 5.67 1.70 -19.18
N VAL A 123 6.60 1.45 -20.10
CA VAL A 123 7.76 0.61 -19.83
C VAL A 123 8.72 1.36 -18.89
N ALA A 124 9.03 0.76 -17.75
CA ALA A 124 10.02 1.29 -16.81
C ALA A 124 11.41 0.72 -17.11
N ALA A 125 11.53 -0.60 -17.28
CA ALA A 125 12.81 -1.24 -17.52
C ALA A 125 12.64 -2.43 -18.47
N VAL A 126 13.69 -2.69 -19.26
CA VAL A 126 13.78 -3.84 -20.17
C VAL A 126 15.14 -4.50 -19.98
N ALA A 127 15.15 -5.82 -19.89
CA ALA A 127 16.37 -6.61 -19.86
C ALA A 127 16.35 -7.71 -20.93
N PRO A 128 17.47 -7.99 -21.61
CA PRO A 128 17.57 -9.14 -22.49
C PRO A 128 17.41 -10.44 -21.70
N ARG A 129 16.49 -11.31 -22.13
CA ARG A 129 16.25 -12.60 -21.47
C ARG A 129 17.48 -13.50 -21.45
N PRO A 130 18.35 -13.54 -22.48
CA PRO A 130 19.61 -14.28 -22.41
C PRO A 130 20.53 -13.78 -21.29
N ALA A 131 20.59 -12.47 -21.03
CA ALA A 131 21.41 -11.91 -19.96
C ALA A 131 20.84 -12.25 -18.56
N VAL A 132 19.52 -12.28 -18.44
CA VAL A 132 18.83 -12.71 -17.22
C VAL A 132 19.07 -14.21 -16.96
N ALA A 133 18.95 -15.05 -18.00
CA ALA A 133 19.17 -16.49 -17.90
C ALA A 133 20.64 -16.88 -17.68
N ALA A 134 21.58 -16.09 -18.21
CA ALA A 134 23.02 -16.26 -17.99
C ALA A 134 23.47 -15.90 -16.56
N GLY A 135 22.56 -15.43 -15.70
CA GLY A 135 22.87 -15.07 -14.31
C GLY A 135 23.55 -13.71 -14.15
N VAL A 136 23.57 -12.88 -15.20
CA VAL A 136 24.09 -11.50 -15.12
C VAL A 136 23.18 -10.65 -14.23
N CYS A 137 21.86 -10.85 -14.34
CA CYS A 137 20.92 -10.31 -13.37
C CYS A 137 20.87 -11.19 -12.11
N ARG A 138 21.04 -10.57 -10.95
CA ARG A 138 20.87 -11.22 -9.64
C ARG A 138 19.42 -11.11 -9.17
N VAL A 139 18.92 -9.87 -9.11
CA VAL A 139 17.60 -9.55 -8.55
C VAL A 139 16.92 -8.51 -9.44
N LEU A 140 15.66 -8.76 -9.75
CA LEU A 140 14.75 -7.74 -10.26
C LEU A 140 14.11 -7.03 -9.06
N HIS A 141 14.49 -5.78 -8.85
CA HIS A 141 13.92 -4.91 -7.84
C HIS A 141 12.90 -3.97 -8.48
N ILE A 142 11.70 -3.90 -7.92
CA ILE A 142 10.61 -3.05 -8.40
C ILE A 142 10.09 -2.27 -7.21
N TRP A 143 9.99 -0.95 -7.36
CA TRP A 143 9.48 -0.09 -6.30
C TRP A 143 8.40 0.83 -6.85
N ALA A 144 7.42 1.14 -5.98
CA ALA A 144 6.46 2.20 -6.23
C ALA A 144 6.20 2.96 -4.92
N THR A 145 6.71 4.18 -4.84
CA THR A 145 6.57 5.07 -3.67
C THR A 145 6.01 6.43 -4.10
N ASN A 146 5.84 7.34 -3.16
CA ASN A 146 5.45 8.71 -3.48
C ASN A 146 6.61 9.52 -4.12
N ALA A 147 7.84 9.05 -4.01
CA ALA A 147 9.00 9.69 -4.65
C ALA A 147 9.16 9.30 -6.13
N GLY A 148 8.55 8.18 -6.54
CA GLY A 148 8.65 7.66 -7.89
C GLY A 148 8.38 6.16 -7.94
N VAL A 149 8.23 5.66 -9.16
CA VAL A 149 8.08 4.23 -9.44
C VAL A 149 9.16 3.79 -10.40
N GLY A 150 9.60 2.54 -10.32
CA GLY A 150 10.68 2.08 -11.17
C GLY A 150 10.97 0.61 -11.02
N ALA A 151 11.90 0.16 -11.85
CA ALA A 151 12.44 -1.18 -11.80
C ALA A 151 13.93 -1.16 -12.12
N ASP A 152 14.66 -2.06 -11.49
CA ASP A 152 16.10 -2.25 -11.64
C ASP A 152 16.40 -3.74 -11.77
N PHE A 153 17.01 -4.12 -12.90
CA PHE A 153 17.61 -5.43 -13.08
C PHE A 153 19.04 -5.40 -12.55
N VAL A 154 19.19 -5.67 -11.25
CA VAL A 154 20.47 -5.58 -10.54
C VAL A 154 21.51 -6.49 -11.20
N GLY A 155 22.52 -5.87 -11.80
CA GLY A 155 23.63 -6.54 -12.50
C GLY A 155 23.64 -6.33 -14.01
N ILE A 156 22.55 -5.87 -14.63
CA ILE A 156 22.50 -5.53 -16.06
C ILE A 156 22.66 -4.01 -16.22
N PRO A 157 23.76 -3.53 -16.81
CA PRO A 157 23.96 -2.10 -17.00
C PRO A 157 22.91 -1.52 -17.96
N GLY A 158 22.30 -0.39 -17.57
CA GLY A 158 21.28 0.29 -18.37
C GLY A 158 19.88 -0.34 -18.32
N ALA A 159 19.68 -1.45 -17.60
CA ALA A 159 18.37 -2.05 -17.37
C ALA A 159 17.72 -1.55 -16.06
N VAL A 160 17.85 -0.24 -15.81
CA VAL A 160 17.20 0.47 -14.72
C VAL A 160 16.39 1.61 -15.31
N GLY A 161 15.18 1.80 -14.80
CA GLY A 161 14.39 2.95 -15.20
C GLY A 161 13.38 3.38 -14.16
N THR A 162 13.12 4.68 -14.18
CA THR A 162 12.21 5.35 -13.26
C THR A 162 11.15 6.08 -14.06
N LEU A 163 9.94 6.06 -13.52
CA LEU A 163 8.77 6.76 -14.03
C LEU A 163 8.22 7.66 -12.92
N ALA A 164 7.44 8.63 -13.35
CA ALA A 164 6.81 9.60 -12.47
C ALA A 164 5.83 8.90 -11.47
N PRO A 165 5.67 9.44 -10.25
CA PRO A 165 4.88 8.81 -9.18
C PRO A 165 3.39 8.63 -9.52
N GLU A 166 2.88 9.32 -10.55
CA GLU A 166 1.50 9.15 -11.05
C GLU A 166 1.29 7.79 -11.72
N LYS A 167 2.37 7.13 -12.14
CA LYS A 167 2.34 5.79 -12.74
C LYS A 167 2.23 4.66 -11.71
N LYS A 168 1.91 4.97 -10.44
CA LYS A 168 1.68 3.95 -9.40
C LYS A 168 0.63 2.92 -9.83
N PRO A 169 0.96 1.62 -9.72
CA PRO A 169 0.05 0.57 -10.14
C PRO A 169 -1.07 0.38 -9.13
N GLN A 170 -2.23 -0.03 -9.63
CA GLN A 170 -3.29 -0.59 -8.81
C GLN A 170 -2.93 -2.03 -8.41
N VAL A 171 -3.25 -2.40 -7.19
CA VAL A 171 -2.99 -3.73 -6.63
C VAL A 171 -4.32 -4.37 -6.21
N GLY A 172 -4.83 -5.24 -7.08
CA GLY A 172 -5.98 -6.10 -6.78
C GLY A 172 -5.58 -7.47 -6.24
N GLY A 173 -4.30 -7.81 -6.33
CA GLY A 173 -3.70 -9.05 -5.88
C GLY A 173 -2.28 -9.18 -6.42
N ILE A 174 -1.72 -10.37 -6.27
CA ILE A 174 -0.42 -10.75 -6.82
C ILE A 174 -0.67 -12.02 -7.62
N PHE A 175 -0.45 -11.94 -8.91
CA PHE A 175 -0.63 -13.04 -9.85
C PHE A 175 0.72 -13.38 -10.47
N THR A 176 1.10 -14.65 -10.48
CA THR A 176 2.37 -15.11 -11.05
C THR A 176 2.18 -16.46 -11.72
N GLU A 177 2.92 -16.70 -12.80
CA GLU A 177 3.03 -18.00 -13.47
C GLU A 177 4.39 -18.66 -13.18
N LEU A 178 5.14 -18.14 -12.20
CA LEU A 178 6.43 -18.69 -11.79
C LEU A 178 6.27 -20.07 -11.15
N LYS A 179 6.84 -21.08 -11.80
CA LYS A 179 6.95 -22.46 -11.28
C LYS A 179 8.22 -22.64 -10.46
N THR A 180 8.40 -21.83 -9.43
CA THR A 180 9.58 -21.89 -8.54
C THR A 180 9.12 -22.11 -7.10
N ALA A 181 9.93 -22.81 -6.29
CA ALA A 181 9.71 -22.87 -4.85
C ALA A 181 10.00 -21.50 -4.20
N PRO A 182 9.42 -21.18 -3.02
CA PRO A 182 9.76 -19.96 -2.30
C PRO A 182 11.24 -19.92 -1.97
N GLN A 183 11.98 -19.03 -2.61
CA GLN A 183 13.40 -18.80 -2.35
C GLN A 183 13.58 -17.60 -1.41
N PRO A 184 14.61 -17.61 -0.54
CA PRO A 184 15.00 -16.44 0.24
C PRO A 184 15.45 -15.33 -0.73
N GLY A 185 14.57 -14.35 -0.95
CA GLY A 185 14.76 -13.28 -1.94
C GLY A 185 13.46 -12.83 -2.60
N PHE A 186 12.42 -13.66 -2.58
CA PHE A 186 11.07 -13.20 -2.90
C PHE A 186 10.51 -12.39 -1.74
N ARG A 187 10.40 -11.09 -1.97
CA ARG A 187 9.79 -10.19 -0.98
C ARG A 187 8.96 -9.18 -1.70
N LEU A 188 7.64 -9.30 -1.54
CA LEU A 188 6.74 -8.19 -1.82
C LEU A 188 6.29 -7.59 -0.50
N VAL A 189 6.47 -6.28 -0.34
CA VAL A 189 5.90 -5.49 0.75
C VAL A 189 4.98 -4.47 0.13
N SER A 190 3.68 -4.65 0.31
CA SER A 190 2.72 -3.59 0.04
C SER A 190 2.25 -3.01 1.36
N THR A 191 2.45 -1.69 1.51
CA THR A 191 2.00 -0.95 2.68
C THR A 191 0.77 -0.16 2.29
N SER A 192 -0.37 -0.47 2.90
CA SER A 192 -1.58 0.35 2.80
C SER A 192 -1.98 0.87 4.17
N THR A 193 -2.49 2.10 4.20
CA THR A 193 -3.17 2.63 5.36
C THR A 193 -4.65 2.31 5.19
N PRO A 194 -5.24 1.34 5.91
CA PRO A 194 -6.68 1.29 6.07
C PRO A 194 -7.16 2.62 6.68
N GLY A 195 -8.25 3.18 6.16
CA GLY A 195 -8.92 4.37 6.73
C GLY A 195 -9.49 4.16 8.15
N SER A 196 -9.08 3.11 8.85
CA SER A 196 -9.42 2.83 10.25
C SER A 196 -8.38 3.49 11.17
N SER A 197 -8.59 4.77 11.46
CA SER A 197 -7.99 5.42 12.62
C SER A 197 -8.79 5.04 13.86
N ARG A 198 -8.22 4.27 14.78
CA ARG A 198 -8.81 4.11 16.12
C ARG A 198 -8.23 5.18 17.04
N PRO A 199 -9.05 5.84 17.87
CA PRO A 199 -8.51 6.60 18.99
C PRO A 199 -7.70 5.66 19.89
N PRO A 200 -6.58 6.12 20.48
CA PRO A 200 -5.88 5.34 21.49
C PRO A 200 -6.85 4.94 22.61
N PRO A 201 -6.70 3.75 23.23
CA PRO A 201 -7.58 3.33 24.29
C PRO A 201 -7.61 4.41 25.38
N PRO A 202 -8.78 4.92 25.78
CA PRO A 202 -8.83 5.88 26.87
C PRO A 202 -8.26 5.19 28.11
N SER A 203 -7.26 5.81 28.74
CA SER A 203 -6.89 5.46 30.11
C SER A 203 -8.10 5.75 31.00
N ARG A 204 -8.95 4.73 31.20
CA ARG A 204 -10.07 4.68 32.15
C ARG A 204 -10.75 6.04 32.43
N ARG A 205 -11.59 6.54 31.52
CA ARG A 205 -12.66 7.49 31.89
C ARG A 205 -13.96 7.11 31.17
N PRO A 206 -15.11 7.18 31.86
CA PRO A 206 -16.39 6.71 31.33
C PRO A 206 -16.83 7.51 30.10
N PRO A 207 -17.65 6.91 29.21
CA PRO A 207 -18.14 7.58 28.02
C PRO A 207 -19.07 8.72 28.44
N TRP A 208 -18.67 9.96 28.18
CA TRP A 208 -19.60 11.09 28.20
C TRP A 208 -20.28 11.15 26.84
N PRO A 209 -21.60 10.92 26.74
CA PRO A 209 -22.34 10.98 25.51
C PRO A 209 -22.75 12.43 25.26
N TRP A 210 -21.80 13.27 24.88
CA TRP A 210 -22.14 14.57 24.32
C TRP A 210 -21.50 14.64 22.93
N PRO A 211 -22.30 14.60 21.86
CA PRO A 211 -21.78 14.99 20.56
C PRO A 211 -21.34 16.46 20.65
N CYS A 212 -20.08 16.74 20.29
CA CYS A 212 -19.88 17.85 19.36
C CYS A 212 -20.64 17.40 18.07
#